data_AF-A0A5N6L917-F1
#
_entry.id   AF-A0A5N6L917-F1
#
_cell.length_a   1.000
_cell.length_b   1.000
_cell.length_c   1.000
_cell.angle_alpha   90.00
_cell.angle_beta   90.00
_cell.angle_gamma   90.00
#
_symmetry.space_group_name_H-M   'P 1'
#
loop_
_entity.id
_entity.type
_entity.pdbx_description
1 polymer ?
#
loop_
_entity_poly.entity_id
_entity_poly.type
_entity_poly.pdbx_seq_one_letter_code
_entity_poly.pdbx_strand_id
1 'polypeptide(L)'
;MAQILTTPLSFNVRRHPPELIVPAKPTPRELKLLSDIDDQEGLREALAKALVFYYPLAGRLKEGLARKLMVDCSGQGVLFIEAEADVSLERFGVELQPPFPCRDELLYDVPGSSGLLDSPLILFQVRINVHRQF
;
A
#
# COMPACT_ATOMS: atom_id res chain seq x y z
N MET A 1 -44.39 -3.14 -15.97
CA MET A 1 -44.31 -1.67 -15.92
C MET A 1 -43.50 -1.25 -14.70
N ALA A 2 -42.23 -0.92 -14.90
CA ALA A 2 -41.42 0.03 -14.10
C ALA A 2 -40.05 0.12 -14.80
N GLN A 3 -39.90 1.05 -15.75
CA GLN A 3 -38.59 1.37 -16.31
C GLN A 3 -37.81 2.13 -15.24
N ILE A 4 -36.74 1.53 -14.71
CA ILE A 4 -35.82 2.22 -13.82
C ILE A 4 -35.07 3.24 -14.67
N LEU A 5 -35.47 4.50 -14.59
CA LEU A 5 -34.73 5.61 -15.17
C LEU A 5 -33.48 5.84 -14.31
N THR A 6 -32.40 5.11 -14.60
CA THR A 6 -31.09 5.40 -14.03
C THR A 6 -30.52 6.62 -14.74
N THR A 7 -30.75 7.82 -14.21
CA THR A 7 -30.04 9.01 -14.67
C THR A 7 -28.58 8.89 -14.27
N PRO A 8 -27.61 9.05 -15.22
CA PRO A 8 -26.21 9.06 -14.87
C PRO A 8 -25.92 10.24 -13.95
N LEU A 9 -25.29 9.97 -12.80
CA LEU A 9 -24.87 10.99 -11.85
C LEU A 9 -23.82 11.89 -12.52
N SER A 10 -24.24 13.07 -12.97
CA SER A 10 -23.36 14.09 -13.51
C SER A 10 -22.94 15.04 -12.38
N PHE A 11 -21.65 15.10 -12.09
CA PHE A 11 -21.07 16.05 -11.15
C PHE A 11 -19.79 16.65 -11.73
N ASN A 12 -19.48 17.87 -11.31
CA ASN A 12 -18.27 18.57 -11.73
C ASN A 12 -17.15 18.37 -10.71
N VAL A 13 -15.97 17.98 -11.19
CA VAL A 13 -14.76 17.88 -10.37
C VAL A 13 -13.91 19.14 -10.56
N ARG A 14 -13.66 19.87 -9.48
CA ARG A 14 -12.68 20.96 -9.47
C ARG A 14 -11.34 20.41 -8.96
N ARG A 15 -10.30 20.52 -9.79
CA ARG A 15 -8.92 20.14 -9.43
C ARG A 15 -8.11 21.40 -9.17
N HIS A 16 -7.37 21.41 -8.09
CA HIS A 16 -6.37 22.45 -7.82
C HIS A 16 -5.08 22.15 -8.59
N PRO A 17 -4.21 23.16 -8.85
CA PRO A 17 -2.88 22.93 -9.37
C PRO A 17 -2.08 21.97 -8.47
N PRO A 18 -1.18 21.14 -9.03
CA PRO A 18 -0.33 20.28 -8.22
C PRO A 18 0.66 21.12 -7.39
N GLU A 19 0.85 20.73 -6.13
CA GLU A 19 1.82 21.34 -5.21
C GLU A 19 2.98 20.37 -4.95
N LEU A 20 4.20 20.89 -4.96
CA LEU A 20 5.39 20.14 -4.56
C LEU A 20 5.56 20.24 -3.04
N ILE A 21 5.26 19.16 -2.33
CA ILE A 21 5.52 19.05 -0.89
C ILE A 21 6.98 18.65 -0.67
N VAL A 22 7.76 19.51 -0.03
CA VAL A 22 9.16 19.23 0.32
C VAL A 22 9.27 18.49 1.67
N PRO A 23 10.37 17.75 1.95
CA PRO A 23 10.57 17.13 3.24
C PRO A 23 10.47 18.15 4.39
N ALA A 24 9.76 17.79 5.46
CA ALA A 24 9.56 18.68 6.62
C ALA A 24 10.87 18.98 7.38
N LYS A 25 11.91 18.17 7.17
CA LYS A 25 13.26 18.31 7.73
C LYS A 25 14.30 18.14 6.62
N PRO A 26 15.47 18.80 6.70
CA PRO A 26 16.55 18.59 5.72
C PRO A 26 16.90 17.11 5.58
N THR A 27 17.05 16.65 4.34
CA THR A 27 17.48 15.29 4.02
C THR A 27 18.97 15.28 3.64
N PRO A 28 19.68 14.16 3.85
CA PRO A 28 21.01 13.98 3.27
C PRO A 28 20.98 14.22 1.75
N ARG A 29 22.02 14.88 1.23
CA ARG A 29 22.21 15.05 -0.22
C ARG A 29 23.14 13.95 -0.71
N GLU A 30 22.56 12.94 -1.34
CA GLU A 30 23.27 11.80 -1.90
C GLU A 30 22.62 11.34 -3.20
N LEU A 31 23.40 10.68 -4.07
CA LEU A 31 22.90 9.96 -5.24
C LEU A 31 23.07 8.48 -4.96
N LYS A 32 21.97 7.74 -5.01
CA LYS A 32 21.94 6.28 -4.84
C LYS A 32 21.59 5.63 -6.16
N LEU A 33 22.07 4.41 -6.37
CA LEU A 33 21.60 3.62 -7.49
C LEU A 33 20.13 3.28 -7.24
N LEU A 34 19.36 3.17 -8.32
CA LEU A 34 17.96 2.77 -8.20
C LEU A 34 17.86 1.39 -7.54
N SER A 35 18.80 0.48 -7.85
CA SER A 35 18.96 -0.83 -7.22
C SER A 35 19.06 -0.79 -5.71
N ASP A 36 19.68 0.25 -5.13
CA ASP A 36 19.83 0.39 -3.68
C ASP A 36 18.51 0.82 -3.00
N ILE A 37 17.47 1.12 -3.79
CA ILE A 37 16.18 1.64 -3.34
C ILE A 37 15.05 0.70 -3.76
N ASP A 38 15.12 0.14 -4.97
CA ASP A 38 14.09 -0.70 -5.58
C ASP A 38 14.32 -2.21 -5.40
N ASP A 39 15.39 -2.60 -4.69
CA ASP A 39 15.54 -3.95 -4.16
C ASP A 39 14.75 -4.15 -2.85
N GLN A 40 14.63 -5.42 -2.45
CA GLN A 40 13.82 -5.84 -1.31
C GLN A 40 14.36 -5.27 0.00
N GLU A 41 15.68 -5.34 0.16
CA GLU A 41 16.37 -4.98 1.39
C GLU A 41 16.35 -3.46 1.58
N GLY A 42 16.61 -2.68 0.52
CA GLY A 42 16.51 -1.23 0.50
C GLY A 42 15.11 -0.74 0.84
N LEU A 43 14.07 -1.37 0.28
CA LEU A 43 12.68 -1.03 0.59
C LEU A 43 12.30 -1.40 2.03
N ARG A 44 12.74 -2.55 2.52
CA ARG A 44 12.54 -2.98 3.92
C ARG A 44 13.20 -2.02 4.90
N GLU A 45 14.43 -1.60 4.62
CA GLU A 45 15.14 -0.59 5.40
C GLU A 45 14.45 0.78 5.36
N ALA A 46 14.03 1.22 4.17
CA ALA A 46 13.35 2.49 3.99
C ALA A 46 12.03 2.52 4.77
N LEU A 47 11.27 1.42 4.71
CA LEU A 47 10.04 1.25 5.48
C LEU A 47 10.30 1.31 6.99
N ALA A 48 11.32 0.61 7.49
CA ALA A 48 11.69 0.67 8.91
C ALA A 48 12.02 2.10 9.36
N LYS A 49 12.76 2.86 8.53
CA LYS A 49 13.09 4.28 8.78
C LYS A 49 11.82 5.16 8.73
N ALA A 50 10.91 4.91 7.79
CA ALA A 50 9.66 5.65 7.67
C ALA A 50 8.74 5.43 8.88
N LEU A 51 8.67 4.20 9.41
CA LEU A 51 7.86 3.86 10.57
C LEU A 51 8.29 4.59 11.86
N VAL A 52 9.47 5.20 11.92
CA VAL A 52 9.82 6.12 13.01
C VAL A 52 8.90 7.35 13.00
N PHE A 53 8.59 7.88 11.82
CA PHE A 53 7.74 9.05 11.64
C PHE A 53 6.25 8.67 11.58
N TYR A 54 5.96 7.49 11.03
CA TYR A 54 4.61 6.94 10.87
C TYR A 54 4.35 5.78 11.85
N TYR A 55 4.86 5.91 13.08
CA TYR A 55 4.82 4.86 14.09
C TYR A 55 3.42 4.28 14.41
N PRO A 56 2.28 5.00 14.27
CA PRO A 56 0.98 4.38 14.47
C PRO A 56 0.72 3.23 13.50
N LEU A 57 1.28 3.26 12.29
CA LEU A 57 1.10 2.20 11.30
C LEU A 57 1.72 0.87 11.75
N ALA A 58 2.73 0.92 12.63
CA ALA A 58 3.36 -0.24 13.25
C ALA A 58 2.63 -0.73 14.53
N GLY A 59 1.49 -0.12 14.86
CA GLY A 59 0.66 -0.49 16.00
C GLY A 59 -0.35 -1.59 15.72
N ARG A 60 -1.29 -1.75 16.65
CA ARG A 60 -2.46 -2.64 16.51
C ARG A 60 -3.73 -1.90 16.86
N LEU A 61 -4.82 -2.22 16.18
CA LEU A 61 -6.12 -1.64 16.53
C LEU A 61 -6.63 -2.28 17.82
N LYS A 62 -7.16 -1.45 18.73
CA LYS A 62 -7.80 -1.86 19.98
C LYS A 62 -9.11 -1.13 20.16
N GLU A 63 -10.02 -1.77 20.89
CA GLU A 63 -11.24 -1.12 21.36
C GLU A 63 -10.96 -0.34 22.65
N GLY A 64 -11.23 0.96 22.61
CA GLY A 64 -11.12 1.88 23.73
C GLY A 64 -12.47 2.14 24.40
N LEU A 65 -12.47 3.11 25.33
CA LEU A 65 -13.69 3.52 26.05
C LEU A 65 -14.80 3.95 25.08
N ALA A 66 -16.04 3.59 25.41
CA ALA A 66 -17.23 3.86 24.61
C ALA A 66 -17.16 3.32 23.17
N ARG A 67 -16.48 2.18 22.95
CA ARG A 67 -16.34 1.50 21.64
C ARG A 67 -15.58 2.33 20.58
N LYS A 68 -14.73 3.25 21.03
CA LYS A 68 -13.87 4.01 20.12
C LYS A 68 -12.67 3.17 19.73
N LEU A 69 -12.39 3.06 18.44
CA LEU A 69 -11.19 2.40 17.96
C LEU A 69 -9.97 3.27 18.27
N MET A 70 -8.93 2.64 18.81
CA MET A 70 -7.66 3.24 19.17
C MET A 70 -6.53 2.42 18.55
N VAL A 71 -5.37 3.04 18.36
CA VAL A 71 -4.17 2.32 17.93
C VAL A 71 -3.20 2.21 19.10
N ASP A 72 -2.91 0.98 19.51
CA ASP A 72 -1.82 0.68 20.44
C ASP A 72 -0.48 0.80 19.70
N CYS A 73 0.22 1.90 19.95
CA CYS A 73 1.46 2.26 19.28
C CYS A 73 2.68 1.64 19.98
N SER A 74 2.71 0.31 20.09
CA SER A 74 3.74 -0.46 20.82
C SER A 74 4.91 -0.92 19.94
N GLY A 75 4.98 -0.46 18.68
CA GLY A 75 6.09 -0.78 17.77
C GLY A 75 6.14 -2.22 17.30
N GLN A 76 5.00 -2.93 17.30
CA GLN A 76 4.90 -4.34 16.87
C GLN A 76 5.18 -4.57 15.38
N GLY A 77 5.33 -3.50 14.60
CA GLY A 77 5.72 -3.56 13.20
C GLY A 77 4.55 -3.77 12.24
N VAL A 78 4.89 -3.76 10.96
CA VAL A 78 3.98 -4.01 9.83
C VAL A 78 4.31 -5.36 9.21
N LEU A 79 3.37 -5.91 8.45
CA LEU A 79 3.66 -7.08 7.63
C LEU A 79 4.39 -6.64 6.36
N PHE A 80 5.40 -7.40 5.97
CA PHE A 80 6.14 -7.23 4.73
C PHE A 80 6.28 -8.60 4.08
N ILE A 81 5.86 -8.71 2.84
CA ILE A 81 6.01 -9.95 2.06
C ILE A 81 6.57 -9.63 0.69
N GLU A 82 7.39 -10.55 0.23
CA GLU A 82 7.93 -10.57 -1.12
C GLU A 82 7.13 -11.57 -1.95
N ALA A 83 6.76 -11.17 -3.16
CA ALA A 83 6.03 -12.01 -4.08
C ALA A 83 6.74 -12.07 -5.43
N GLU A 84 6.71 -13.23 -6.05
CA GLU A 84 7.13 -13.45 -7.42
C GLU A 84 5.93 -13.93 -8.22
N ALA A 85 5.85 -13.51 -9.48
CA ALA A 85 4.78 -13.96 -10.37
C ALA A 85 5.38 -14.26 -11.74
N ASP A 86 5.13 -15.46 -12.24
CA ASP A 86 5.63 -15.95 -13.54
C ASP A 86 4.83 -15.36 -14.72
N VAL A 87 4.62 -14.05 -14.71
CA VAL A 87 3.82 -13.32 -15.71
C VAL A 87 4.34 -11.89 -15.88
N SER A 88 4.38 -11.41 -17.13
CA SER A 88 4.77 -10.04 -17.41
C SER A 88 3.66 -9.05 -17.06
N LEU A 89 4.01 -7.82 -16.63
CA LEU A 89 3.01 -6.77 -16.39
C LEU A 89 2.22 -6.43 -17.66
N GLU A 90 2.85 -6.52 -18.83
CA GLU A 90 2.23 -6.25 -20.14
C GLU A 90 1.00 -7.14 -20.40
N ARG A 91 0.97 -8.37 -19.88
CA ARG A 91 -0.19 -9.27 -20.01
C ARG A 91 -1.43 -8.77 -19.28
N PHE A 92 -1.28 -7.88 -18.30
CA PHE A 92 -2.40 -7.28 -17.60
C PHE A 92 -2.96 -6.03 -18.33
N GLY A 93 -2.36 -5.61 -19.44
CA GLY A 93 -2.77 -4.45 -20.22
C GLY A 93 -2.14 -3.13 -19.76
N VAL A 94 -2.49 -2.04 -20.45
CA VAL A 94 -1.92 -0.70 -20.22
C VAL A 94 -2.53 -0.03 -18.98
N GLU A 95 -3.76 -0.40 -18.62
CA GLU A 95 -4.47 0.16 -17.48
C GLU A 95 -5.03 -0.95 -16.59
N LEU A 96 -4.48 -1.03 -15.38
CA LEU A 96 -4.99 -1.89 -14.32
C LEU A 96 -6.23 -1.24 -13.70
N GLN A 97 -7.39 -1.44 -14.34
CA GLN A 97 -8.67 -0.94 -13.84
C GLN A 97 -9.43 -2.01 -13.04
N PRO A 98 -10.20 -1.62 -12.01
CA PRO A 98 -11.20 -2.50 -11.42
C PRO A 98 -12.25 -2.96 -12.44
N PRO A 99 -12.68 -4.23 -12.44
CA PRO A 99 -12.22 -5.31 -11.57
C PRO A 99 -10.80 -5.78 -11.96
N PHE A 100 -9.91 -5.85 -10.96
CA PHE A 100 -8.51 -6.15 -11.18
C PHE A 100 -8.34 -7.62 -11.59
N PRO A 101 -7.68 -7.92 -12.73
CA PRO A 101 -7.41 -9.29 -13.14
C PRO A 101 -6.53 -10.03 -12.10
N CYS A 102 -6.84 -11.30 -11.87
CA CYS A 102 -6.11 -12.20 -10.99
C CYS A 102 -5.95 -11.71 -9.54
N ARG A 103 -6.89 -10.90 -9.03
CA ARG A 103 -6.79 -10.30 -7.68
C ARG A 103 -6.47 -11.34 -6.60
N ASP A 104 -7.16 -12.47 -6.63
CA ASP A 104 -7.07 -13.49 -5.58
C ASP A 104 -5.75 -14.28 -5.66
N GLU A 105 -5.15 -14.38 -6.85
CA GLU A 105 -3.83 -14.98 -7.05
C GLU A 105 -2.70 -13.99 -6.74
N LEU A 106 -2.92 -12.69 -6.98
CA LEU A 106 -1.89 -11.67 -6.79
C LEU A 106 -1.83 -11.16 -5.35
N LEU A 107 -2.90 -11.22 -4.55
CA LEU A 107 -2.92 -10.77 -3.16
C LEU A 107 -2.78 -11.96 -2.21
N TYR A 108 -1.81 -11.90 -1.30
CA TYR A 108 -1.66 -12.92 -0.27
C TYR A 108 -2.41 -12.52 1.02
N ASP A 109 -3.39 -13.32 1.42
CA ASP A 109 -4.02 -13.19 2.73
C ASP A 109 -3.15 -13.88 3.79
N VAL A 110 -2.52 -13.08 4.66
CA VAL A 110 -1.60 -13.61 5.67
C VAL A 110 -2.41 -14.31 6.77
N PRO A 111 -2.17 -15.61 7.05
CA PRO A 111 -2.93 -16.32 8.07
C PRO A 111 -2.84 -15.61 9.43
N GLY A 112 -4.01 -15.35 10.04
CA GLY A 112 -4.10 -14.65 11.32
C GLY A 112 -4.07 -13.12 11.24
N SER A 113 -4.00 -12.52 10.04
CA SER A 113 -4.10 -11.05 9.88
C SER A 113 -5.49 -10.54 9.50
N SER A 114 -6.46 -11.42 9.29
CA SER A 114 -7.83 -11.05 8.87
C SER A 114 -8.70 -10.46 9.99
N GLY A 115 -8.22 -10.49 11.23
CA GLY A 115 -8.88 -9.87 12.37
C GLY A 115 -8.87 -8.34 12.26
N LEU A 116 -9.80 -7.68 12.95
CA LEU A 116 -9.83 -6.22 13.07
C LEU A 116 -9.00 -5.73 14.28
N LEU A 117 -9.11 -6.43 15.41
CA LEU A 117 -8.41 -6.10 16.65
C LEU A 117 -7.14 -6.93 16.78
N ASP A 118 -6.12 -6.33 17.37
CA ASP A 118 -4.80 -6.95 17.60
C ASP A 118 -4.10 -7.47 16.33
N SER A 119 -4.60 -7.11 15.14
CA SER A 119 -4.02 -7.43 13.84
C SER A 119 -3.13 -6.29 13.29
N PRO A 120 -2.09 -6.62 12.49
CA PRO A 120 -1.27 -5.61 11.83
C PRO A 120 -2.11 -4.68 10.96
N LEU A 121 -1.86 -3.37 11.05
CA LEU A 121 -2.67 -2.37 10.33
C LEU A 121 -2.34 -2.28 8.83
N ILE A 122 -1.12 -2.64 8.44
CA ILE A 122 -0.65 -2.55 7.06
C ILE A 122 0.15 -3.80 6.69
N LEU A 123 -0.13 -4.29 5.48
CA LEU A 123 0.67 -5.24 4.73
C LEU A 123 1.31 -4.54 3.54
N PHE A 124 2.64 -4.61 3.45
CA PHE A 124 3.39 -4.27 2.24
C PHE A 124 3.68 -5.55 1.47
N GLN A 125 3.16 -5.66 0.25
CA GLN A 125 3.50 -6.73 -0.66
C GLN A 125 4.27 -6.14 -1.85
N VAL A 126 5.50 -6.63 -2.07
CA VAL A 126 6.40 -6.13 -3.09
C VAL A 126 6.66 -7.24 -4.10
N ARG A 127 6.51 -6.95 -5.41
CA ARG A 127 6.76 -7.92 -6.48
C ARG A 127 8.11 -7.69 -7.14
N ILE A 128 8.94 -8.73 -7.25
CA ILE A 128 10.34 -8.59 -7.65
C ILE A 128 10.64 -8.94 -9.12
N ASN A 129 9.94 -9.90 -9.74
CA ASN A 129 10.26 -10.28 -11.12
C ASN A 129 9.06 -10.12 -12.05
N VAL A 130 9.14 -9.09 -12.90
CA VAL A 130 8.58 -9.11 -14.25
C VAL A 130 9.74 -9.59 -15.10
N HIS A 131 9.64 -10.71 -15.82
CA HIS A 131 10.66 -11.08 -16.80
C HIS A 131 10.94 -9.88 -17.73
N ARG A 132 12.02 -9.14 -17.45
CA ARG A 132 12.62 -8.23 -18.41
C ARG A 132 13.31 -9.13 -19.41
N GLN A 133 12.61 -9.43 -20.51
CA GLN A 133 13.30 -9.83 -21.72
C GLN A 133 14.08 -8.59 -22.18
N PHE A 134 15.37 -8.57 -21.87
CA PHE A 134 16.36 -7.92 -22.71
C PHE A 134 17.12 -9.02 -23.45
#